data_AF-E3HDX6-F1
#
_entry.id   AF-E3HDX6-F1
#
_cell.length_a   1.000
_cell.length_b   1.000
_cell.length_c   1.000
_cell.angle_alpha   90.00
_cell.angle_beta   90.00
_cell.angle_gamma   90.00
#
_symmetry.space_group_name_H-M   'P 1'
#
loop_
_entity.id
_entity.type
_entity.pdbx_description
1 polymer ?
#
loop_
_entity_poly.entity_id
_entity_poly.type
_entity_poly.pdbx_seq_one_letter_code
_entity_poly.pdbx_strand_id
1 'polypeptide(L)'
;MKKMLIIGILALSATSFANSASVDHSAHNKTEIKSENTKKSGMMNQINNLSAEQQKEYHAIHEKHMSKTKNIMLDIKEINIQIQKEMLNEKSDSKKIARLIDKKSILQADKEKEMLKFKIEVKEKFGIKMMDGMMGKGKKCKMMDKNS
;
A
#
# COMPACT_ATOMS: atom_id res chain seq x y z
N MET A 1 -9.51 52.83 23.60
CA MET A 1 -10.60 51.88 23.29
C MET A 1 -9.98 50.55 22.86
N LYS A 2 -10.53 49.45 23.38
CA LYS A 2 -9.89 48.12 23.52
C LYS A 2 -9.65 47.42 22.18
N LYS A 3 -8.45 46.89 21.98
CA LYS A 3 -8.12 45.95 20.89
C LYS A 3 -8.70 44.58 21.27
N MET A 4 -9.73 44.12 20.58
CA MET A 4 -10.27 42.77 20.78
C MET A 4 -9.41 41.76 20.03
N LEU A 5 -8.76 40.88 20.78
CA LEU A 5 -7.94 39.78 20.29
C LEU A 5 -8.82 38.53 20.34
N ILE A 6 -9.29 38.07 19.19
CA ILE A 6 -10.12 36.86 19.09
C ILE A 6 -9.19 35.65 19.04
N ILE A 7 -9.04 34.99 20.19
CA ILE A 7 -8.38 33.70 20.33
C ILE A 7 -9.38 32.64 19.86
N GLY A 8 -9.25 32.21 18.62
CA GLY A 8 -10.02 31.09 18.07
C GLY A 8 -9.47 29.76 18.58
N ILE A 9 -10.14 29.18 19.57
CA ILE A 9 -9.89 27.82 20.04
C ILE A 9 -10.37 26.84 18.95
N LEU A 10 -9.43 26.28 18.18
CA LEU A 10 -9.68 25.13 17.30
C LEU A 10 -9.77 23.86 18.16
N ALA A 11 -10.95 23.63 18.74
CA ALA A 11 -11.31 22.34 19.31
C ALA A 11 -11.55 21.34 18.18
N LEU A 12 -10.49 20.70 17.69
CA LEU A 12 -10.64 19.51 16.85
C LEU A 12 -11.01 18.34 17.77
N SER A 13 -12.28 17.97 17.67
CA SER A 13 -12.91 16.81 18.29
C SER A 13 -12.06 15.55 18.09
N ALA A 14 -11.55 15.01 19.20
CA ALA A 14 -11.06 13.65 19.26
C ALA A 14 -12.25 12.70 19.07
N THR A 15 -12.44 12.16 17.86
CA THR A 15 -13.33 11.02 17.67
C THR A 15 -12.60 9.77 18.17
N SER A 16 -12.96 9.36 19.39
CA SER A 16 -12.57 8.07 19.97
C SER A 16 -13.03 6.91 19.09
N PHE A 17 -12.11 6.00 18.74
CA PHE A 17 -12.45 4.71 18.17
C PHE A 17 -13.06 3.83 19.28
N ALA A 18 -14.38 3.89 19.42
CA ALA A 18 -15.13 2.94 20.23
C ALA A 18 -15.41 1.68 19.40
N ASN A 19 -14.73 0.62 19.80
CA ASN A 19 -15.02 -0.77 19.49
C ASN A 19 -16.48 -1.09 19.89
N SER A 20 -17.34 -1.48 18.94
CA SER A 20 -18.56 -2.21 19.27
C SER A 20 -18.61 -3.50 18.46
N ALA A 21 -18.48 -4.58 19.21
CA ALA A 21 -18.72 -5.93 18.77
C ALA A 21 -20.21 -6.16 18.46
N SER A 22 -20.42 -7.14 17.57
CA SER A 22 -21.60 -8.01 17.46
C SER A 22 -22.97 -7.37 17.27
N VAL A 23 -23.46 -7.41 16.03
CA VAL A 23 -24.88 -7.67 15.76
C VAL A 23 -24.98 -8.91 14.89
N ASP A 24 -25.56 -9.93 15.51
CA ASP A 24 -25.89 -11.23 14.95
C ASP A 24 -27.17 -11.09 14.11
N HIS A 25 -27.10 -11.41 12.82
CA HIS A 25 -28.29 -11.67 12.02
C HIS A 25 -28.02 -12.86 11.09
N SER A 26 -28.53 -14.00 11.55
CA SER A 26 -28.73 -15.20 10.76
C SER A 26 -29.59 -14.91 9.54
N ALA A 27 -29.02 -15.06 8.35
CA ALA A 27 -29.75 -15.25 7.11
C ALA A 27 -29.05 -16.34 6.31
N HIS A 28 -29.70 -17.51 6.24
CA HIS A 28 -29.35 -18.61 5.37
C HIS A 28 -29.28 -18.13 3.92
N ASN A 29 -28.07 -18.05 3.37
CA ASN A 29 -27.81 -18.15 1.94
C ASN A 29 -26.47 -18.87 1.76
N LYS A 30 -26.54 -20.16 1.44
CA LYS A 30 -25.40 -20.92 0.91
C LYS A 30 -25.10 -20.45 -0.51
N THR A 31 -24.64 -19.21 -0.63
CA THR A 31 -23.76 -18.82 -1.72
C THR A 31 -22.36 -19.16 -1.22
N GLU A 32 -21.73 -20.18 -1.80
CA GLU A 32 -20.28 -20.35 -1.73
C GLU A 32 -19.63 -19.10 -2.35
N ILE A 33 -19.53 -18.04 -1.56
CA ILE A 33 -18.59 -16.96 -1.80
C ILE A 33 -17.25 -17.62 -1.58
N LYS A 34 -16.66 -18.19 -2.64
CA LYS A 34 -15.24 -18.52 -2.70
C LYS A 34 -14.50 -17.20 -2.46
N SER A 35 -14.28 -16.92 -1.18
CA SER A 35 -13.65 -15.70 -0.73
C SER A 35 -12.30 -15.59 -1.41
N GLU A 36 -11.99 -14.38 -1.87
CA GLU A 36 -10.68 -13.96 -2.36
C GLU A 36 -9.52 -14.26 -1.36
N ASN A 37 -9.81 -14.77 -0.16
CA ASN A 37 -8.83 -15.28 0.80
C ASN A 37 -8.13 -16.58 0.35
N THR A 38 -8.68 -17.31 -0.62
CA THR A 38 -8.04 -18.55 -1.13
C THR A 38 -6.71 -18.30 -1.82
N LYS A 39 -6.49 -17.13 -2.44
CA LYS A 39 -5.21 -16.81 -3.09
C LYS A 39 -4.10 -16.47 -2.09
N LYS A 40 -4.45 -15.83 -0.97
CA LYS A 40 -3.50 -15.52 0.12
C LYS A 40 -3.09 -16.79 0.88
N SER A 41 -4.01 -17.75 1.00
CA SER A 41 -3.79 -19.06 1.63
C SER A 41 -2.75 -19.91 0.86
N GLY A 42 -2.80 -19.93 -0.48
CA GLY A 42 -1.93 -20.81 -1.29
C GLY A 42 -0.42 -20.57 -1.12
N MET A 43 0.04 -19.31 -1.12
CA MET A 43 1.47 -19.00 -0.97
C MET A 43 1.94 -19.19 0.48
N MET A 44 1.14 -18.78 1.47
CA MET A 44 1.52 -18.97 2.87
C MET A 44 1.62 -20.45 3.21
N ASN A 45 0.73 -21.29 2.65
CA ASN A 45 0.83 -22.74 2.79
C ASN A 45 2.10 -23.29 2.12
N GLN A 46 2.51 -22.77 0.96
CA GLN A 46 3.76 -23.17 0.32
C GLN A 46 4.99 -22.80 1.14
N ILE A 47 5.00 -21.62 1.78
CA ILE A 47 6.09 -21.19 2.67
C ILE A 47 6.12 -22.04 3.94
N ASN A 48 4.96 -22.32 4.54
CA ASN A 48 4.85 -23.15 5.74
C ASN A 48 5.27 -24.60 5.51
N ASN A 49 5.19 -25.08 4.26
CA ASN A 49 5.64 -26.41 3.86
C ASN A 49 7.16 -26.49 3.63
N LEU A 50 7.89 -25.37 3.68
CA LEU A 50 9.36 -25.36 3.65
C LEU A 50 9.93 -25.86 4.98
N SER A 51 11.16 -26.36 4.96
CA SER A 51 11.90 -26.66 6.19
C SER A 51 12.16 -25.39 7.01
N ALA A 52 12.45 -25.53 8.32
CA ALA A 52 12.72 -24.39 9.20
C ALA A 52 13.88 -23.51 8.71
N GLU A 53 14.93 -24.11 8.15
CA GLU A 53 16.07 -23.39 7.56
C GLU A 53 15.66 -22.58 6.33
N GLN A 54 14.88 -23.18 5.43
CA GLN A 54 14.35 -22.51 4.24
C GLN A 54 13.35 -21.41 4.59
N GLN A 55 12.52 -21.58 5.62
CA GLN A 55 11.63 -20.53 6.12
C GLN A 55 12.44 -19.33 6.63
N LYS A 56 13.51 -19.57 7.40
CA LYS A 56 14.41 -18.52 7.88
C LYS A 56 15.07 -17.77 6.72
N GLU A 57 15.52 -18.49 5.70
CA GLU A 57 16.10 -17.88 4.51
C GLU A 57 15.06 -17.06 3.73
N TYR A 58 13.86 -17.60 3.53
CA TYR A 58 12.76 -16.87 2.91
C TYR A 58 12.45 -15.56 3.64
N HIS A 59 12.36 -15.60 4.97
CA HIS A 59 12.12 -14.41 5.79
C HIS A 59 13.22 -13.36 5.61
N ALA A 60 14.49 -13.75 5.60
CA ALA A 60 15.60 -12.83 5.35
C ALA A 60 15.52 -12.16 3.97
N ILE A 61 15.19 -12.93 2.93
CA ILE A 61 15.00 -12.40 1.56
C ILE A 61 13.81 -11.44 1.52
N HIS A 62 12.69 -11.83 2.14
CA HIS A 62 11.49 -11.02 2.20
C HIS A 62 11.72 -9.70 2.96
N GLU A 63 12.38 -9.73 4.11
CA GLU A 63 12.73 -8.53 4.88
C GLU A 63 13.63 -7.59 4.08
N LYS A 64 14.65 -8.13 3.40
CA LYS A 64 15.52 -7.35 2.51
C LYS A 64 14.72 -6.68 1.38
N HIS A 65 13.80 -7.40 0.74
CA HIS A 65 12.92 -6.85 -0.29
C HIS A 65 11.99 -5.76 0.26
N MET A 66 11.38 -5.99 1.43
CA MET A 66 10.48 -5.04 2.09
C MET A 66 11.20 -3.75 2.47
N SER A 67 12.42 -3.85 3.02
CA SER A 67 13.25 -2.70 3.39
C SER A 67 13.58 -1.83 2.18
N LYS A 68 14.06 -2.43 1.08
CA LYS A 68 14.33 -1.71 -0.16
C LYS A 68 13.09 -1.04 -0.75
N THR A 69 11.99 -1.78 -0.82
CA THR A 69 10.73 -1.28 -1.39
C THR A 69 10.15 -0.15 -0.53
N LYS A 70 10.30 -0.22 0.79
CA LYS A 70 9.90 0.86 1.72
C LYS A 70 10.63 2.15 1.41
N ASN A 71 11.95 2.11 1.20
CA ASN A 71 12.74 3.30 0.88
C ASN A 71 12.27 3.93 -0.44
N ILE A 72 12.13 3.13 -1.51
CA ILE A 72 11.60 3.62 -2.79
C ILE A 72 10.22 4.26 -2.64
N MET A 73 9.35 3.68 -1.80
CA MET A 73 8.03 4.26 -1.52
C MET A 73 8.09 5.58 -0.74
N LEU A 74 9.06 5.76 0.14
CA LEU A 74 9.28 7.03 0.83
C LEU A 74 9.77 8.10 -0.14
N ASP A 75 10.72 7.77 -1.03
CA ASP A 75 11.23 8.68 -2.05
C ASP A 75 10.11 9.14 -3.01
N ILE A 76 9.23 8.21 -3.43
CA ILE A 76 8.06 8.54 -4.24
C ILE A 76 7.11 9.50 -3.49
N LYS A 77 6.88 9.27 -2.19
CA LYS A 77 6.04 10.15 -1.37
C LYS A 77 6.66 11.53 -1.25
N GLU A 78 7.96 11.61 -1.04
CA GLU A 78 8.69 12.87 -0.97
C GLU A 78 8.56 13.66 -2.28
N ILE A 79 8.76 13.00 -3.44
CA ILE A 79 8.58 13.64 -4.73
C ILE A 79 7.14 14.14 -4.92
N ASN A 80 6.12 13.38 -4.50
CA ASN A 80 4.74 13.86 -4.58
C ASN A 80 4.52 15.13 -3.73
N ILE A 81 5.12 15.20 -2.54
CA ILE A 81 5.08 16.39 -1.69
C ILE A 81 5.80 17.55 -2.38
N GLN A 82 6.95 17.32 -3.02
CA GLN A 82 7.68 18.34 -3.76
C GLN A 82 6.87 18.88 -4.95
N ILE A 83 6.17 18.02 -5.69
CA ILE A 83 5.25 18.42 -6.77
C ILE A 83 4.11 19.26 -6.21
N GLN A 84 3.46 18.82 -5.13
CA GLN A 84 2.37 19.59 -4.49
C GLN A 84 2.84 20.96 -4.01
N LYS A 85 4.03 21.04 -3.40
CA LYS A 85 4.63 22.32 -3.00
C LYS A 85 4.84 23.23 -4.22
N GLU A 86 5.37 22.70 -5.32
CA GLU A 86 5.61 23.49 -6.54
C GLU A 86 4.30 23.97 -7.20
N MET A 87 3.22 23.19 -7.10
CA MET A 87 1.89 23.58 -7.58
C MET A 87 1.22 24.66 -6.73
N LEU A 88 1.59 24.79 -5.45
CA LEU A 88 1.05 25.80 -4.54
C LEU A 88 1.82 27.13 -4.60
N ASN A 89 2.94 27.19 -5.33
CA ASN A 89 3.69 28.43 -5.55
C ASN A 89 2.89 29.42 -6.41
N GLU A 90 2.99 30.72 -6.12
CA GLU A 90 2.34 31.79 -6.90
C GLU A 90 2.71 31.74 -8.40
N LYS A 91 3.94 31.30 -8.69
CA LYS A 91 4.43 31.04 -10.05
C LYS A 91 5.01 29.64 -10.09
N SER A 92 4.17 28.67 -10.45
CA SER A 92 4.57 27.27 -10.57
C SER A 92 5.55 27.04 -11.72
N ASP A 93 6.67 26.35 -11.48
CA ASP A 93 7.62 25.96 -12.52
C ASP A 93 7.26 24.60 -13.14
N SER A 94 6.61 24.66 -14.32
CA SER A 94 6.24 23.47 -15.08
C SER A 94 7.44 22.58 -15.46
N LYS A 95 8.62 23.16 -15.75
CA LYS A 95 9.83 22.36 -16.08
C LYS A 95 10.33 21.61 -14.85
N LYS A 96 10.26 22.22 -13.66
CA LYS A 96 10.59 21.55 -12.40
C LYS A 96 9.60 20.42 -12.09
N ILE A 97 8.30 20.63 -12.29
CA ILE A 97 7.28 19.59 -12.15
C ILE A 97 7.56 18.42 -13.10
N ALA A 98 7.84 18.68 -14.37
CA ALA A 98 8.17 17.64 -15.34
C ALA A 98 9.36 16.77 -14.90
N ARG A 99 10.46 17.40 -14.45
CA ARG A 99 11.63 16.69 -13.91
C ARG A 99 11.29 15.84 -12.68
N LEU A 100 10.41 16.31 -11.80
CA LEU A 100 9.95 15.54 -10.64
C LEU A 100 9.10 14.34 -11.06
N ILE A 101 8.25 14.49 -12.07
CA ILE A 101 7.47 13.38 -12.65
C ILE A 101 8.39 12.33 -13.26
N ASP A 102 9.41 12.73 -14.00
CA ASP A 102 10.39 11.80 -14.60
C ASP A 102 11.13 11.00 -13.51
N LYS A 103 11.62 11.68 -12.46
CA LYS A 103 12.25 11.02 -11.31
C LYS A 103 11.31 10.03 -10.64
N LYS A 104 10.04 10.39 -10.45
CA LYS A 104 9.02 9.50 -9.89
C LYS A 104 8.79 8.27 -10.77
N SER A 105 8.76 8.43 -12.09
CA SER A 105 8.59 7.31 -13.03
C SER A 105 9.75 6.32 -12.94
N ILE A 106 10.99 6.80 -12.84
CA ILE A 106 12.18 5.95 -12.64
C ILE A 106 12.04 5.14 -11.34
N LEU A 107 11.67 5.77 -10.22
CA LEU A 107 11.47 5.07 -8.95
C LEU A 107 10.34 4.04 -9.01
N GLN A 108 9.27 4.30 -9.77
CA GLN A 108 8.20 3.32 -9.98
C GLN A 108 8.72 2.10 -10.76
N ALA A 109 9.53 2.31 -11.79
CA ALA A 109 10.17 1.22 -12.53
C ALA A 109 11.15 0.43 -11.65
N ASP A 110 11.94 1.10 -10.80
CA ASP A 110 12.84 0.44 -9.86
C ASP A 110 12.10 -0.39 -8.81
N LYS A 111 10.95 0.10 -8.33
CA LYS A 111 10.07 -0.67 -7.45
C LYS A 111 9.59 -1.96 -8.13
N GLU A 112 9.14 -1.87 -9.38
CA GLU A 112 8.70 -3.04 -10.14
C GLU A 112 9.85 -4.02 -10.39
N LYS A 113 11.03 -3.50 -10.73
CA LYS A 113 12.25 -4.30 -10.89
C LYS A 113 12.62 -5.05 -9.62
N GLU A 114 12.61 -4.42 -8.44
CA GLU A 114 12.89 -5.10 -7.18
C GLU A 114 11.83 -6.15 -6.83
N MET A 115 10.57 -5.92 -7.19
CA MET A 115 9.50 -6.92 -7.03
C MET A 115 9.72 -8.13 -7.95
N LEU A 116 10.08 -7.92 -9.21
CA LEU A 116 10.39 -9.00 -10.15
C LEU A 116 11.61 -9.82 -9.69
N LYS A 117 12.67 -9.15 -9.24
CA LYS A 117 13.85 -9.83 -8.66
C LYS A 117 13.47 -10.71 -7.47
N PHE A 118 12.65 -10.19 -6.56
CA PHE A 118 12.18 -10.96 -5.40
C PHE A 118 11.38 -12.21 -5.82
N LYS A 119 10.49 -12.07 -6.81
CA LYS A 119 9.75 -13.22 -7.36
C LYS A 119 10.65 -14.27 -7.99
N ILE A 120 11.66 -13.84 -8.75
CA ILE A 120 12.64 -14.73 -9.38
C ILE A 120 13.44 -15.46 -8.30
N GLU A 121 13.98 -14.73 -7.32
CA GLU A 121 14.78 -15.31 -6.24
C GLU A 121 13.99 -16.34 -5.43
N VAL A 122 12.73 -16.06 -5.10
CA VAL A 122 11.87 -17.01 -4.37
C VAL A 122 11.49 -18.22 -5.22
N LYS A 123 11.25 -18.03 -6.52
CA LYS A 123 10.97 -19.14 -7.43
C LYS A 123 12.19 -20.05 -7.59
N GLU A 124 13.38 -19.48 -7.75
CA GLU A 124 14.63 -20.23 -7.94
C GLU A 124 15.04 -20.99 -6.68
N LYS A 125 14.91 -20.38 -5.50
CA LYS A 125 15.32 -21.01 -4.23
C LYS A 125 14.30 -21.98 -3.65
N PHE A 126 13.01 -21.70 -3.81
CA PHE A 126 11.96 -22.43 -3.09
C PHE A 126 10.93 -23.08 -4.02
N GLY A 127 10.99 -22.86 -5.33
CA GLY A 127 9.98 -23.35 -6.29
C GLY A 127 8.62 -22.64 -6.19
N ILE A 128 8.52 -21.59 -5.37
CA ILE A 128 7.27 -20.89 -5.06
C ILE A 128 6.99 -19.84 -6.15
N LYS A 129 5.87 -19.99 -6.86
CA LYS A 129 5.42 -19.03 -7.87
C LYS A 129 4.49 -17.98 -7.23
N MET A 130 4.99 -16.76 -7.06
CA MET A 130 4.18 -15.65 -6.59
C MET A 130 3.32 -15.06 -7.71
N MET A 131 2.00 -15.01 -7.50
CA MET A 131 1.04 -14.42 -8.44
C MET A 131 1.09 -12.88 -8.40
N ASP A 132 0.86 -12.23 -9.55
CA ASP A 132 0.95 -10.77 -9.75
C ASP A 132 -0.07 -9.92 -8.97
N GLY A 133 -1.00 -10.55 -8.24
CA GLY A 133 -2.05 -9.85 -7.47
C GLY A 133 -1.76 -9.66 -5.98
N MET A 134 -0.71 -10.26 -5.41
CA MET A 134 -0.58 -10.39 -3.95
C MET A 134 0.15 -9.25 -3.24
N MET A 135 0.86 -8.39 -3.95
CA MET A 135 1.55 -7.23 -3.38
C MET A 135 0.88 -5.93 -3.85
N GLY A 136 -0.29 -5.64 -3.28
CA GLY A 136 -0.81 -4.27 -3.21
C GLY A 136 -1.27 -3.65 -4.54
N LYS A 137 -2.21 -4.28 -5.24
CA LYS A 137 -3.25 -3.49 -5.93
C LYS A 137 -4.35 -3.27 -4.91
N GLY A 138 -4.29 -2.11 -4.23
CA GLY A 138 -5.41 -1.63 -3.42
C GLY A 138 -6.70 -1.80 -4.23
N LYS A 139 -7.72 -2.39 -3.61
CA LYS A 139 -9.04 -2.59 -4.20
C LYS A 139 -9.41 -1.30 -4.94
N LYS A 140 -9.59 -1.37 -6.27
CA LYS A 140 -10.29 -0.31 -6.98
C LYS A 140 -11.66 -0.23 -6.30
N CYS A 141 -11.91 0.81 -5.53
CA CYS A 141 -13.25 1.14 -5.09
C CYS A 141 -14.07 1.29 -6.37
N LYS A 142 -14.89 0.27 -6.69
CA LYS A 142 -16.01 0.46 -7.60
C LYS A 142 -16.93 1.42 -6.86
N MET A 143 -16.83 2.71 -7.17
CA MET A 143 -17.91 3.65 -6.90
C MET A 143 -19.14 3.05 -7.58
N MET A 144 -20.09 2.59 -6.79
CA MET A 144 -21.41 2.27 -7.30
C MET A 144 -22.01 3.62 -7.70
N ASP A 145 -22.03 3.90 -9.01
CA ASP A 145 -22.96 4.87 -9.56
C ASP A 145 -24.37 4.31 -9.30
N LYS A 146 -24.97 4.73 -8.19
CA LYS A 146 -26.41 4.65 -8.01
C LYS A 146 -26.98 6.01 -8.43
N ASN A 147 -27.14 6.17 -9.75
CA ASN A 147 -28.15 7.06 -10.31
C ASN A 147 -29.27 6.18 -10.87
N SER A 148 -30.37 6.08 -10.12
CA SER A 148 -31.76 6.16 -10.60
C SER A 148 -32.71 5.94 -9.44
#